data_AF-A0A6B0XYG4-F1
#
_entry.id   AF-A0A6B0XYG4-F1
#
_cell.length_a   1.000
_cell.length_b   1.000
_cell.length_c   1.000
_cell.angle_alpha   90.00
_cell.angle_beta   90.00
_cell.angle_gamma   90.00
#
_symmetry.space_group_name_H-M   'P 1'
#
loop_
_entity.id
_entity.type
_entity.pdbx_description
1 polymer ?
#
loop_
_entity_poly.entity_id
_entity_poly.type
_entity_poly.pdbx_seq_one_letter_code
_entity_poly.pdbx_strand_id
1 'polypeptide(L)'
;MLAGLIPLIAILGIMGSIREPGSAVLPLVLVSAAAILMIGPYSFLAGAISLDLGGKVGSSTTSGLIDAAGYLGAIASGVGIGSLAQRAGWDAAFGSLAIVALVTVGATIAYWRFQEHLADRT
;
A
#
# COMPACT_ATOMS: atom_id res chain seq x y z
N MET A 1 2.85 -10.61 0.14
CA MET A 1 2.53 -9.28 -0.41
C MET A 1 1.20 -9.28 -1.17
N LEU A 2 1.04 -10.03 -2.27
CA LEU A 2 -0.22 -10.09 -3.04
C LEU A 2 -1.45 -10.55 -2.22
N ALA A 3 -1.28 -11.55 -1.35
CA ALA A 3 -2.34 -12.05 -0.48
C ALA A 3 -2.89 -10.99 0.51
N GLY A 4 -2.13 -9.93 0.81
CA GLY A 4 -2.60 -8.80 1.62
C GLY A 4 -3.20 -7.67 0.78
N LEU A 5 -2.63 -7.41 -0.41
CA LEU A 5 -3.05 -6.30 -1.28
C LEU A 5 -4.40 -6.55 -1.96
N ILE A 6 -4.68 -7.78 -2.40
CA ILE A 6 -5.94 -8.13 -3.07
C ILE A 6 -7.16 -7.90 -2.14
N PRO A 7 -7.19 -8.46 -0.92
CA PRO A 7 -8.30 -8.19 -0.01
C PRO A 7 -8.34 -6.73 0.47
N LEU A 8 -7.20 -6.04 0.52
CA LEU A 8 -7.17 -4.60 0.83
C LEU A 8 -7.90 -3.77 -0.23
N ILE A 9 -7.70 -4.06 -1.52
CA ILE A 9 -8.42 -3.41 -2.62
C ILE A 9 -9.93 -3.64 -2.48
N ALA A 10 -10.35 -4.87 -2.15
CA ALA A 10 -11.76 -5.19 -1.94
C ALA A 10 -12.36 -4.41 -0.75
N ILE A 11 -11.64 -4.34 0.38
CA ILE A 11 -12.08 -3.57 1.57
C ILE A 11 -12.22 -2.08 1.25
N LEU A 12 -11.26 -1.50 0.54
CA LEU A 12 -11.31 -0.09 0.13
C LEU A 12 -12.47 0.16 -0.85
N GLY A 13 -12.72 -0.75 -1.78
CA GLY A 13 -13.87 -0.69 -2.68
C GLY A 13 -15.22 -0.75 -1.95
N ILE A 14 -15.32 -1.63 -0.93
CA ILE A 14 -16.51 -1.71 -0.07
C ILE A 14 -16.68 -0.40 0.72
N MET A 15 -15.61 0.12 1.33
CA MET A 15 -15.67 1.39 2.06
C MET A 15 -16.09 2.57 1.19
N GLY A 16 -15.61 2.64 -0.06
CA GLY A 16 -16.00 3.67 -1.02
C GLY A 16 -17.43 3.53 -1.57
N SER A 17 -18.15 2.46 -1.20
CA SER A 17 -19.55 2.23 -1.57
C SER A 17 -20.54 2.54 -0.43
N ILE A 18 -20.04 2.72 0.80
CA ILE A 18 -20.85 3.00 1.99
C ILE A 18 -21.15 4.51 2.05
N ARG A 19 -22.35 4.90 1.59
CA ARG A 19 -22.81 6.31 1.60
C ARG A 19 -23.40 6.73 2.94
N GLU A 20 -24.16 5.85 3.58
CA GLU A 20 -24.76 6.08 4.90
C GLU A 20 -24.56 4.85 5.80
N PRO A 21 -23.55 4.87 6.68
CA PRO A 21 -23.37 3.77 7.62
C PRO A 21 -24.47 3.81 8.69
N GLY A 22 -25.33 2.79 8.72
CA GLY A 22 -26.32 2.61 9.80
C GLY A 22 -25.70 2.38 11.19
N SER A 23 -24.38 2.11 11.26
CA SER A 23 -23.61 1.97 12.50
C SER A 23 -22.13 2.32 12.25
N ALA A 24 -21.50 2.98 13.22
CA ALA A 24 -20.07 3.31 13.20
C ALA A 24 -19.16 2.08 13.34
N VAL A 25 -19.68 0.95 13.84
CA VAL A 25 -18.90 -0.28 14.08
C VAL A 25 -18.34 -0.84 12.77
N LEU A 26 -19.14 -0.83 11.69
CA LEU A 26 -18.75 -1.43 10.41
C LEU A 26 -17.54 -0.70 9.77
N PRO A 27 -17.54 0.64 9.60
CA PRO A 27 -16.36 1.37 9.15
C PRO A 27 -15.12 1.14 10.04
N LEU A 28 -15.29 1.09 11.37
CA LEU A 28 -14.20 0.84 12.31
C LEU A 28 -13.54 -0.53 12.10
N VAL A 29 -14.34 -1.58 11.91
CA VAL A 29 -13.84 -2.93 11.63
C VAL A 29 -13.13 -2.97 10.28
N LEU A 30 -13.70 -2.34 9.24
CA LEU A 30 -13.10 -2.32 7.90
C LEU A 30 -11.74 -1.58 7.88
N VAL A 31 -11.65 -0.42 8.55
CA VAL A 31 -10.37 0.32 8.68
C VAL A 31 -9.34 -0.49 9.47
N SER A 32 -9.76 -1.14 10.55
CA SER A 32 -8.87 -1.98 11.36
C SER A 32 -8.35 -3.19 10.57
N ALA A 33 -9.23 -3.83 9.80
CA ALA A 33 -8.85 -4.92 8.90
C ALA A 33 -7.89 -4.44 7.81
N ALA A 34 -8.16 -3.29 7.19
CA ALA A 34 -7.26 -2.69 6.21
C ALA A 34 -5.86 -2.43 6.79
N ALA A 35 -5.77 -1.90 8.02
CA ALA A 35 -4.50 -1.67 8.70
C ALA A 35 -3.72 -2.97 8.93
N ILE A 36 -4.37 -4.03 9.42
CA ILE A 36 -3.73 -5.34 9.63
C ILE A 36 -3.19 -5.90 8.29
N LEU A 37 -3.99 -5.82 7.23
CA LEU A 37 -3.60 -6.31 5.90
C LEU A 37 -2.41 -5.53 5.32
N MET A 38 -2.27 -4.25 5.65
CA MET A 38 -1.20 -3.38 5.16
C MET A 38 0.16 -3.67 5.81
N ILE A 39 0.19 -4.22 7.04
CA ILE A 39 1.45 -4.54 7.75
C ILE A 39 2.32 -5.50 6.94
N GLY A 40 1.71 -6.46 6.24
CA GLY A 40 2.44 -7.45 5.43
C GLY A 40 3.23 -6.82 4.28
N PRO A 41 2.57 -6.12 3.33
CA PRO A 41 3.25 -5.40 2.25
C PRO A 41 4.29 -4.38 2.75
N TYR A 42 3.97 -3.64 3.83
CA TYR A 42 4.88 -2.65 4.40
C TYR A 42 6.17 -3.29 4.94
N SER A 43 6.04 -4.34 5.76
CA SER A 43 7.18 -5.05 6.34
C SER A 43 8.03 -5.77 5.28
N PHE A 44 7.39 -6.29 4.23
CA PHE A 44 8.09 -6.96 3.14
C PHE A 44 8.93 -5.99 2.30
N LEU A 45 8.41 -4.80 2.01
CA LEU A 45 9.12 -3.75 1.29
C LEU A 45 10.32 -3.22 2.09
N ALA A 46 10.13 -2.90 3.37
CA ALA A 46 11.19 -2.37 4.22
C ALA A 46 12.26 -3.42 4.58
N GLY A 47 11.86 -4.70 4.70
CA GLY A 47 12.75 -5.79 5.08
C GLY A 47 13.41 -6.46 3.88
N ALA A 48 12.68 -7.33 3.18
CA ALA A 48 13.25 -8.20 2.15
C ALA A 48 13.75 -7.40 0.93
N ILE A 49 12.93 -6.49 0.40
CA ILE A 49 13.27 -5.75 -0.82
C ILE A 49 14.46 -4.80 -0.59
N SER A 50 14.56 -4.17 0.58
CA SER A 50 15.68 -3.26 0.89
C SER A 50 17.02 -4.01 1.00
N LEU A 51 17.00 -5.22 1.57
CA LEU A 51 18.16 -6.11 1.68
C LEU A 51 18.57 -6.67 0.30
N ASP A 52 17.59 -7.11 -0.49
CA ASP A 52 17.82 -7.65 -1.83
C ASP A 52 18.43 -6.61 -2.78
N LEU A 53 17.93 -5.36 -2.71
CA LEU A 53 18.43 -4.26 -3.56
C LEU A 53 19.75 -3.66 -3.05
N GLY A 54 19.96 -3.61 -1.74
CA GLY A 54 21.15 -2.96 -1.15
C GLY A 54 22.34 -3.90 -0.95
N GLY A 55 22.14 -5.22 -0.94
CA GLY A 55 23.21 -6.19 -0.72
C GLY A 55 23.96 -6.02 0.61
N LYS A 56 25.19 -6.54 0.70
CA LYS A 56 25.98 -6.58 1.95
C LYS A 56 26.38 -5.21 2.50
N VAL A 57 26.49 -4.18 1.65
CA VAL A 57 27.08 -2.88 2.03
C VAL A 57 26.08 -1.72 1.87
N GLY A 58 25.11 -1.84 0.96
CA GLY A 58 24.16 -0.77 0.61
C GLY A 58 22.75 -0.93 1.18
N SER A 59 22.48 -1.96 1.98
CA SER A 59 21.14 -2.22 2.55
C SER A 59 20.65 -1.10 3.46
N SER A 60 21.52 -0.49 4.25
CA SER A 60 21.16 0.64 5.13
C SER A 60 20.74 1.87 4.34
N THR A 61 21.46 2.21 3.27
CA THR A 61 21.13 3.35 2.40
C THR A 61 19.85 3.09 1.62
N THR A 62 19.68 1.88 1.10
CA THR A 62 18.48 1.48 0.38
C THR A 62 17.24 1.51 1.28
N SER A 63 17.35 1.00 2.51
CA SER A 63 16.30 1.08 3.51
C SER A 63 15.96 2.53 3.86
N GLY A 64 16.96 3.41 4.02
CA GLY A 64 16.74 4.84 4.26
C GLY A 64 16.03 5.56 3.10
N LEU A 65 16.33 5.22 1.85
CA LEU A 65 15.63 5.77 0.68
C LEU A 65 14.18 5.29 0.60
N ILE A 66 13.92 4.01 0.90
CA ILE A 66 12.57 3.45 0.96
C ILE A 66 11.76 4.17 2.04
N ASP A 67 12.35 4.39 3.20
CA ASP A 67 11.70 5.07 4.33
C ASP A 67 11.40 6.53 4.00
N ALA A 68 12.35 7.25 3.39
CA ALA A 68 12.13 8.62 2.92
C ALA A 68 10.97 8.72 1.91
N ALA A 69 10.90 7.80 0.94
CA ALA A 69 9.78 7.73 0.00
C ALA A 69 8.45 7.43 0.71
N GLY A 70 8.47 6.56 1.72
CA GLY A 70 7.32 6.26 2.58
C GLY A 70 6.81 7.50 3.31
N TYR A 71 7.69 8.29 3.93
CA TYR A 71 7.32 9.53 4.61
C TYR A 71 6.75 10.60 3.66
N LEU A 72 7.33 10.75 2.47
CA LEU A 72 6.78 11.65 1.44
C LEU A 72 5.37 11.21 1.04
N GLY A 73 5.16 9.89 0.87
CA GLY A 73 3.84 9.32 0.61
C GLY A 73 2.86 9.57 1.75
N ALA A 74 3.30 9.47 3.01
CA ALA A 74 2.47 9.75 4.18
C ALA A 74 2.00 11.21 4.24
N ILE A 75 2.90 12.17 3.96
CA ILE A 75 2.56 13.60 3.88
C ILE A 75 1.58 13.85 2.74
N ALA A 76 1.86 13.29 1.55
CA ALA A 76 1.00 13.41 0.39
C ALA A 76 -0.39 12.79 0.63
N SER A 77 -0.46 11.68 1.36
CA SER A 77 -1.72 11.05 1.75
C SER A 77 -2.50 11.91 2.75
N GLY A 78 -1.84 12.43 3.79
CA GLY A 78 -2.50 13.27 4.79
C GLY A 78 -3.16 14.52 4.20
N VAL A 79 -2.43 15.25 3.35
CA VAL A 79 -2.94 16.45 2.70
C VAL A 79 -3.86 16.12 1.51
N GLY A 80 -3.45 15.15 0.68
CA GLY A 80 -4.13 14.79 -0.56
C GLY A 80 -5.46 14.08 -0.30
N ILE A 81 -5.47 13.01 0.50
CA ILE A 81 -6.69 12.25 0.78
C ILE A 81 -7.65 13.08 1.63
N GLY A 82 -7.14 13.86 2.59
CA GLY A 82 -7.95 14.77 3.39
C GLY A 82 -8.66 15.83 2.52
N SER A 83 -7.94 16.47 1.60
CA SER A 83 -8.54 17.45 0.68
C SER A 83 -9.47 16.81 -0.35
N LEU A 84 -9.16 15.60 -0.82
CA LEU A 84 -10.02 14.84 -1.73
C LEU A 84 -11.33 14.45 -1.07
N ALA A 85 -11.29 13.96 0.18
CA ALA A 85 -12.47 13.63 0.96
C ALA A 85 -13.39 14.85 1.17
N GLN A 86 -12.82 16.03 1.40
CA GLN A 86 -13.59 17.27 1.57
C GLN A 86 -14.26 17.74 0.27
N ARG A 87 -13.62 17.57 -0.89
CA ARG A 87 -14.10 18.11 -2.18
C ARG A 87 -14.96 17.13 -2.97
N ALA A 88 -14.59 15.85 -2.97
CA ALA A 88 -15.18 14.81 -3.80
C ALA A 88 -15.85 13.69 -2.99
N GLY A 89 -15.80 13.77 -1.65
CA GLY A 89 -16.39 12.79 -0.75
C GLY A 89 -15.49 11.60 -0.45
N TRP A 90 -15.91 10.79 0.51
CA TRP A 90 -15.17 9.61 0.98
C TRP A 90 -15.12 8.49 -0.06
N ASP A 91 -16.11 8.38 -0.95
CA ASP A 91 -16.12 7.46 -2.09
C ASP A 91 -14.86 7.66 -2.97
N ALA A 92 -14.57 8.92 -3.33
CA ALA A 92 -13.40 9.27 -4.13
C ALA A 92 -12.09 9.06 -3.38
N ALA A 93 -12.06 9.35 -2.07
CA ALA A 93 -10.91 9.12 -1.21
C ALA A 93 -10.52 7.63 -1.16
N PHE A 94 -11.45 6.74 -0.80
CA PHE A 94 -11.19 5.30 -0.75
C PHE A 94 -10.95 4.70 -2.14
N GLY A 95 -11.64 5.18 -3.17
CA GLY A 95 -11.37 4.80 -4.56
C GLY A 95 -9.95 5.12 -5.00
N SER A 96 -9.43 6.32 -4.66
CA SER A 96 -8.05 6.69 -4.98
C SER A 96 -7.03 5.81 -4.27
N LEU A 97 -7.28 5.46 -2.99
CA LEU A 97 -6.44 4.53 -2.24
C LEU A 97 -6.48 3.11 -2.84
N ALA A 98 -7.63 2.66 -3.32
CA ALA A 98 -7.77 1.38 -4.01
C ALA A 98 -6.95 1.35 -5.32
N ILE A 99 -6.92 2.46 -6.07
CA ILE A 99 -6.07 2.61 -7.26
C ILE A 99 -4.59 2.52 -6.88
N VAL A 100 -4.15 3.20 -5.81
CA VAL A 100 -2.76 3.11 -5.33
C VAL A 100 -2.40 1.67 -4.93
N ALA A 101 -3.31 0.97 -4.24
CA ALA A 101 -3.12 -0.44 -3.90
C ALA A 101 -3.03 -1.33 -5.16
N LEU A 102 -3.83 -1.05 -6.19
CA LEU A 102 -3.76 -1.75 -7.48
C LEU A 102 -2.44 -1.50 -8.22
N VAL A 103 -1.96 -0.25 -8.24
CA VAL A 103 -0.63 0.08 -8.79
C VAL A 103 0.47 -0.65 -8.02
N THR A 104 0.33 -0.79 -6.70
CA THR A 104 1.27 -1.55 -5.86
C THR A 104 1.28 -3.03 -6.22
N VAL A 105 0.13 -3.63 -6.54
CA VAL A 105 0.05 -5.00 -7.09
C VAL A 105 0.84 -5.09 -8.40
N GLY A 106 0.66 -4.15 -9.32
CA GLY A 106 1.41 -4.10 -10.57
C GLY A 106 2.93 -4.02 -10.35
N ALA A 107 3.38 -3.14 -9.45
CA ALA A 107 4.79 -3.02 -9.08
C ALA A 107 5.33 -4.31 -8.44
N THR A 108 4.52 -5.00 -7.63
CA THR A 108 4.88 -6.30 -7.03
C THR A 108 5.11 -7.36 -8.10
N ILE A 109 4.20 -7.44 -9.07
CA ILE A 109 4.30 -8.41 -10.18
C ILE A 109 5.53 -8.09 -11.04
N ALA A 110 5.77 -6.81 -11.34
CA ALA A 110 6.96 -6.40 -12.08
C ALA A 110 8.25 -6.77 -11.34
N TYR A 111 8.33 -6.50 -10.03
CA TYR A 111 9.47 -6.88 -9.20
C TYR A 111 9.73 -8.39 -9.21
N TRP A 112 8.67 -9.19 -9.06
CA TRP A 112 8.78 -10.64 -9.13
C TRP A 112 9.34 -11.08 -10.50
N ARG A 113 8.80 -10.55 -11.60
CA ARG A 113 9.32 -10.85 -12.95
C ARG A 113 10.80 -10.49 -13.09
N PHE A 114 11.24 -9.34 -12.58
CA PHE A 114 12.65 -8.96 -12.62
C PHE A 114 13.53 -9.92 -11.81
N GLN A 115 13.08 -10.34 -10.62
CA GLN A 115 13.82 -11.32 -9.82
C GLN A 115 13.94 -12.67 -10.53
N GLU A 116 12.89 -13.18 -11.18
CA GLU A 116 12.95 -14.42 -11.97
C GLU A 116 14.03 -14.34 -13.05
N HIS A 117 14.09 -13.22 -13.79
CA HIS A 117 15.12 -13.03 -14.83
C HIS A 117 16.55 -12.92 -14.29
N LEU A 118 16.72 -12.45 -13.04
CA LEU A 118 18.01 -12.40 -12.37
C LEU A 118 18.46 -13.79 -11.89
N ALA A 119 17.53 -14.59 -11.37
CA ALA A 119 17.79 -15.96 -10.93
C ALA A 119 18.17 -16.90 -12.08
N ASP A 120 17.58 -16.72 -13.26
CA ASP A 120 17.90 -17.52 -14.46
C ASP A 120 19.30 -17.21 -15.04
N ARG A 121 19.95 -16.12 -14.60
CA ARG A 121 21.26 -15.67 -15.10
C ARG A 121 22.46 -16.08 -14.24
N THR A 122 22.23 -16.68 -13.07
CA THR A 122 23.26 -17.12 -12.11
C THR A 122 23.35 -18.63 -12.05
#